data_AF-A0A6A4AZM3-F1
#
_entry.id   AF-A0A6A4AZM3-F1
#
_cell.length_a   1.000
_cell.length_b   1.000
_cell.length_c   1.000
_cell.angle_alpha   90.00
_cell.angle_beta   90.00
_cell.angle_gamma   90.00
#
_symmetry.space_group_name_H-M   'P 1'
#
loop_
_entity.id
_entity.type
_entity.pdbx_description
1 polymer ?
#
loop_
_entity_poly.entity_id
_entity_poly.type
_entity_poly.pdbx_seq_one_letter_code
_entity_poly.pdbx_strand_id
1 'polypeptide(L)'
;MLLAEMKRKVGGMVNDRVPDVSRLFTELKMDLEEVDVEARIAKYFMGFDRLVEDNGLTGMLGRGPAEGEGGRQRMKMRCMLLLKHVTPEMLKVDLTRVVELTHREAKVNDLVLHDLMIERATRQQQYYLMPSPCLGKRERRAHR
;
A
#
# COMPACT_ATOMS: atom_id res chain seq x y z
N MET A 1 30.10 -27.26 6.50
CA MET A 1 29.50 -26.78 7.77
C MET A 1 29.88 -25.32 8.07
N LEU A 2 31.16 -24.94 7.93
CA LEU A 2 31.67 -23.57 8.18
C LEU A 2 30.99 -22.44 7.35
N LEU A 3 30.71 -22.67 6.06
CA LEU A 3 30.05 -21.66 5.20
C LEU A 3 28.62 -21.31 5.66
N ALA A 4 27.86 -22.29 6.15
CA ALA A 4 26.51 -22.07 6.66
C ALA A 4 26.52 -21.30 8.00
N GLU A 5 27.58 -21.49 8.78
CA GLU A 5 27.78 -20.83 10.06
C GLU A 5 28.29 -19.39 9.87
N MET A 6 29.15 -19.15 8.88
CA MET A 6 29.51 -17.80 8.43
C MET A 6 28.32 -17.06 7.83
N LYS A 7 27.49 -17.71 6.98
CA LYS A 7 26.25 -17.10 6.47
C LYS A 7 25.26 -16.78 7.59
N ARG A 8 25.12 -17.64 8.62
CA ARG A 8 24.31 -17.35 9.82
C ARG A 8 24.87 -16.18 10.63
N LYS A 9 26.18 -16.15 10.88
CA LYS A 9 26.83 -15.06 11.63
C LYS A 9 26.79 -13.73 10.89
N VAL A 10 27.03 -13.74 9.58
CA VAL A 10 26.90 -12.56 8.73
C VAL A 10 25.44 -12.12 8.69
N GLY A 11 24.50 -13.02 8.42
CA GLY A 11 23.05 -12.74 8.45
C GLY A 11 22.56 -12.17 9.80
N GLY A 12 23.10 -12.67 10.92
CA GLY A 12 22.86 -12.13 12.26
C GLY A 12 23.51 -10.76 12.49
N MET A 13 24.73 -10.54 12.02
CA MET A 13 25.44 -9.25 12.13
C MET A 13 24.85 -8.15 11.24
N VAL A 14 24.20 -8.48 10.11
CA VAL A 14 23.42 -7.50 9.34
C VAL A 14 22.06 -7.22 10.01
N ASN A 15 21.51 -8.19 10.75
CA ASN A 15 20.23 -8.08 11.47
C ASN A 15 20.27 -7.16 12.71
N ASP A 16 21.45 -6.91 13.30
CA ASP A 16 21.58 -6.02 14.45
C ASP A 16 21.56 -4.52 14.07
N ARG A 17 21.67 -4.21 12.77
CA ARG A 17 21.40 -2.86 12.28
C ARG A 17 19.92 -2.77 11.96
N VAL A 18 19.16 -2.00 12.74
CA VAL A 18 17.82 -1.57 12.36
C VAL A 18 17.97 -0.83 11.02
N PRO A 19 17.50 -1.40 9.89
CA PRO A 19 17.58 -0.71 8.62
C PRO A 19 16.66 0.51 8.68
N ASP A 20 17.00 1.59 7.98
CA ASP A 20 16.05 2.68 7.76
C ASP A 20 15.01 2.22 6.74
N VAL A 21 14.07 1.40 7.24
CA VAL A 21 12.99 0.81 6.46
C VAL A 21 12.15 1.91 5.81
N SER A 22 11.94 3.04 6.49
CA SER A 22 11.19 4.16 5.93
C SER A 22 11.87 4.78 4.71
N ARG A 23 13.21 4.90 4.73
CA ARG A 23 13.96 5.38 3.56
C ARG A 23 13.93 4.38 2.41
N LEU A 24 14.04 3.08 2.69
CA LEU A 24 13.99 2.05 1.66
C LEU A 24 12.69 2.11 0.84
N PHE A 25 11.55 2.23 1.51
CA PHE A 25 10.24 2.27 0.83
C PHE A 25 9.93 3.59 0.11
N THR A 26 10.84 4.57 0.12
CA THR A 26 10.70 5.75 -0.76
C THR A 26 10.82 5.40 -2.24
N GLU A 27 11.42 4.25 -2.56
CA GLU A 27 11.52 3.71 -3.92
C GLU A 27 10.23 3.02 -4.38
N LEU A 28 9.35 2.65 -3.46
CA LEU A 28 8.07 2.03 -3.78
C LEU A 28 7.13 3.06 -4.40
N LYS A 29 6.70 2.79 -5.63
CA LYS A 29 5.81 3.69 -6.39
C LYS A 29 4.61 2.93 -6.93
N MET A 30 3.45 3.56 -6.86
CA MET A 30 2.26 3.08 -7.54
C MET A 30 2.32 3.54 -9.01
N ASP A 31 2.06 2.63 -9.94
CA ASP A 31 2.01 2.92 -11.36
C ASP A 31 0.70 3.62 -11.71
N LEU A 32 0.72 4.96 -11.78
CA LEU A 32 -0.48 5.76 -12.04
C LEU A 32 -0.92 5.74 -13.51
N GLU A 33 -0.10 5.21 -14.42
CA GLU A 33 -0.44 5.05 -15.84
C GLU A 33 -1.28 3.79 -16.07
N GLU A 34 -1.24 2.83 -15.14
CA GLU A 34 -2.13 1.67 -15.14
C GLU A 34 -3.58 2.10 -14.89
N VAL A 35 -4.44 1.83 -15.89
CA VAL A 35 -5.86 2.22 -15.91
C VAL A 35 -6.69 1.26 -15.06
N ASP A 36 -6.33 -0.01 -15.03
CA ASP A 36 -6.98 -1.02 -14.20
C ASP A 36 -6.55 -0.84 -12.74
N VAL A 37 -7.52 -0.43 -11.91
CA VAL A 37 -7.29 -0.14 -10.48
C VAL A 37 -6.80 -1.38 -9.73
N GLU A 38 -7.35 -2.54 -10.01
CA GLU A 38 -7.00 -3.79 -9.34
C GLU A 38 -5.58 -4.20 -9.74
N ALA A 39 -5.26 -4.14 -11.03
CA ALA A 39 -3.92 -4.43 -11.53
C ALA A 39 -2.87 -3.45 -10.94
N ARG A 40 -3.21 -2.16 -10.87
CA ARG A 40 -2.34 -1.12 -10.29
C ARG A 40 -2.02 -1.41 -8.83
N ILE A 41 -3.02 -1.76 -8.03
CA ILE A 41 -2.84 -2.06 -6.60
C ILE A 41 -2.11 -3.40 -6.41
N ALA A 42 -2.45 -4.42 -7.19
CA ALA A 42 -1.74 -5.70 -7.15
C ALA A 42 -0.24 -5.52 -7.46
N LYS A 43 0.10 -4.76 -8.51
CA LYS A 43 1.48 -4.39 -8.86
C LYS A 43 2.19 -3.65 -7.72
N TYR A 44 1.49 -2.74 -7.04
CA TYR A 44 2.03 -2.03 -5.87
C TYR A 44 2.39 -2.99 -4.72
N PHE A 45 1.49 -3.92 -4.38
CA PHE A 45 1.78 -4.95 -3.36
C PHE A 45 2.91 -5.89 -3.78
N MET A 46 2.97 -6.29 -5.05
CA MET A 46 4.08 -7.08 -5.59
C MET A 46 5.40 -6.33 -5.53
N GLY A 47 5.41 -5.02 -5.81
CA GLY A 47 6.59 -4.17 -5.66
C GLY A 47 7.07 -4.08 -4.22
N PHE A 48 6.14 -3.98 -3.27
CA PHE A 48 6.46 -4.05 -1.84
C PHE A 48 7.12 -5.37 -1.48
N ASP A 49 6.56 -6.50 -1.94
CA ASP A 49 7.10 -7.83 -1.63
C ASP A 49 8.50 -8.03 -2.21
N ARG A 50 8.73 -7.60 -3.46
CA ARG A 50 10.08 -7.63 -4.06
C ARG A 50 11.08 -6.82 -3.25
N LEU A 51 10.73 -5.60 -2.85
CA LEU A 51 11.61 -4.79 -1.99
C LEU A 51 11.91 -5.48 -0.65
N VAL A 52 10.92 -6.13 -0.05
CA VAL A 52 11.12 -6.90 1.19
C VAL A 52 12.08 -8.08 0.96
N GLU A 53 11.90 -8.83 -0.11
CA GLU A 53 12.73 -10.00 -0.45
C GLU A 53 14.17 -9.60 -0.81
N ASP A 54 14.34 -8.62 -1.69
CA ASP A 54 15.64 -8.15 -2.18
C ASP A 54 16.51 -7.58 -1.05
N ASN A 55 15.89 -7.05 0.00
CA ASN A 55 16.57 -6.47 1.16
C ASN A 55 16.62 -7.42 2.37
N GLY A 56 16.18 -8.67 2.23
CA GLY A 56 16.22 -9.66 3.32
C GLY A 56 15.30 -9.34 4.51
N LEU A 57 14.26 -8.53 4.30
CA LEU A 57 13.33 -8.08 5.33
C LEU A 57 12.14 -9.04 5.53
N THR A 58 12.14 -10.22 4.90
CA THR A 58 11.03 -11.18 4.93
C THR A 58 10.60 -11.56 6.35
N GLY A 59 11.54 -11.68 7.30
CA GLY A 59 11.20 -11.96 8.69
C GLY A 59 10.40 -10.83 9.38
N MET A 60 10.64 -9.58 8.98
CA MET A 60 10.05 -8.38 9.60
C MET A 60 8.80 -7.87 8.88
N LEU A 61 8.69 -8.11 7.56
CA LEU A 61 7.68 -7.50 6.67
C LEU A 61 7.08 -8.48 5.64
N GLY A 62 7.56 -9.71 5.60
CA GLY A 62 7.13 -10.72 4.63
C GLY A 62 5.69 -11.18 4.83
N ARG A 63 5.17 -11.85 3.80
CA ARG A 63 3.88 -12.53 3.84
C ARG A 63 3.90 -13.70 4.82
N GLY A 64 2.73 -14.07 5.32
CA GLY A 64 2.53 -15.26 6.13
C GLY A 64 1.59 -15.03 7.31
N PRO A 65 1.16 -16.10 7.99
CA PRO A 65 0.14 -16.03 9.04
C PRO A 65 0.52 -15.03 10.15
N ALA A 66 -0.42 -14.17 10.53
CA ALA A 66 -0.26 -13.22 11.62
C ALA A 66 -0.46 -13.89 13.00
N GLU A 67 0.10 -15.09 13.17
CA GLU A 67 -0.02 -15.90 14.37
C GLU A 67 1.04 -15.49 15.41
N GLY A 68 0.64 -15.54 16.68
CA GLY A 68 1.49 -15.09 17.78
C GLY A 68 1.79 -13.58 17.75
N GLU A 69 2.57 -13.13 18.71
CA GLU A 69 2.90 -11.70 18.84
C GLU A 69 3.80 -11.20 17.71
N GLY A 70 4.81 -11.99 17.33
CA GLY A 70 5.71 -11.68 16.22
C GLY A 70 4.98 -11.58 14.87
N GLY A 71 4.03 -12.49 14.59
CA GLY A 71 3.23 -12.45 13.36
C GLY A 71 2.31 -11.23 13.29
N ARG A 72 1.64 -10.89 14.39
CA ARG A 72 0.81 -9.68 14.48
C ARG A 72 1.62 -8.41 14.31
N GLN A 73 2.79 -8.32 14.93
CA GLN A 73 3.65 -7.14 14.81
C GLN A 73 4.21 -7.00 13.39
N ARG A 74 4.64 -8.10 12.77
CA ARG A 74 5.05 -8.12 11.34
C ARG A 74 3.94 -7.59 10.44
N MET A 75 2.72 -8.12 10.59
CA MET A 75 1.59 -7.70 9.78
C MET A 75 1.23 -6.22 10.00
N LYS A 76 1.29 -5.76 11.25
CA LYS A 76 1.07 -4.34 11.57
C LYS A 76 2.08 -3.42 10.89
N MET A 77 3.36 -3.78 10.93
CA MET A 77 4.44 -3.02 10.27
C MET A 77 4.25 -3.01 8.75
N ARG A 78 3.88 -4.15 8.17
CA ARG A 78 3.57 -4.30 6.75
C ARG A 78 2.44 -3.37 6.30
N CYS A 79 1.28 -3.42 6.96
CA CYS A 79 0.15 -2.55 6.66
C CYS A 79 0.50 -1.05 6.82
N MET A 80 1.25 -0.71 7.87
CA MET A 80 1.68 0.67 8.12
C MET A 80 2.56 1.22 6.99
N LEU A 81 3.54 0.44 6.51
CA LEU A 81 4.42 0.88 5.42
C LEU A 81 3.70 0.94 4.08
N LEU A 82 2.85 -0.05 3.78
CA LEU A 82 1.99 -0.03 2.61
C LEU A 82 1.16 1.25 2.57
N LEU A 83 0.50 1.60 3.67
CA LEU A 83 -0.33 2.81 3.77
C LEU A 83 0.49 4.11 3.66
N LYS A 84 1.66 4.16 4.32
CA LYS A 84 2.52 5.36 4.36
C LYS A 84 3.03 5.78 2.98
N HIS A 85 3.30 4.81 2.11
CA HIS A 85 3.90 5.03 0.79
C HIS A 85 2.90 4.94 -0.37
N VAL A 86 1.58 4.84 -0.09
CA VAL A 86 0.55 4.92 -1.14
C VAL A 86 0.63 6.24 -1.87
N THR A 87 0.50 6.18 -3.18
CA THR A 87 0.31 7.33 -4.07
C THR A 87 -0.92 7.09 -4.94
N PRO A 88 -1.67 8.13 -5.36
CA PRO A 88 -1.45 9.56 -5.10
C PRO A 88 -1.78 9.99 -3.65
N GLU A 89 -1.28 11.15 -3.22
CA GLU A 89 -1.43 11.64 -1.83
C GLU A 89 -2.91 11.72 -1.39
N MET A 90 -3.82 12.06 -2.31
CA MET A 90 -5.25 12.10 -2.02
C MET A 90 -5.81 10.72 -1.63
N LEU A 91 -5.37 9.65 -2.29
CA LEU A 91 -5.74 8.28 -1.95
C LEU A 91 -5.21 7.91 -0.56
N LYS A 92 -3.95 8.28 -0.28
CA LYS A 92 -3.30 8.04 1.02
C LYS A 92 -4.02 8.74 2.17
N VAL A 93 -4.42 10.01 2.00
CA VAL A 93 -5.19 10.75 3.00
C VAL A 93 -6.56 10.09 3.24
N ASP A 94 -7.27 9.68 2.18
CA ASP A 94 -8.55 9.00 2.32
C ASP A 94 -8.39 7.68 3.09
N LEU A 95 -7.46 6.83 2.65
CA LEU A 95 -7.20 5.54 3.29
C LEU A 95 -6.79 5.72 4.76
N THR A 96 -5.90 6.65 5.07
CA THR A 96 -5.45 6.90 6.44
C THR A 96 -6.63 7.22 7.36
N ARG A 97 -7.48 8.16 6.94
CA ARG A 97 -8.69 8.54 7.69
C ARG A 97 -9.65 7.37 7.87
N VAL A 98 -9.86 6.57 6.83
CA VAL A 98 -10.83 5.46 6.85
C VAL A 98 -10.35 4.33 7.76
N VAL A 99 -9.07 3.99 7.68
CA VAL A 99 -8.41 2.98 8.52
C VAL A 99 -8.37 3.42 9.98
N GLU A 100 -8.24 4.71 10.27
CA GLU A 100 -8.25 5.22 11.64
C GLU A 100 -9.64 5.24 12.27
N LEU A 101 -10.65 5.67 11.51
CA LEU A 101 -11.99 5.92 12.03
C LEU A 101 -12.92 4.71 11.98
N THR A 102 -12.80 3.88 10.93
CA THR A 102 -13.85 2.90 10.60
C THR A 102 -13.33 1.48 10.35
N HIS A 103 -12.17 1.31 9.71
CA HIS A 103 -11.65 0.00 9.29
C HIS A 103 -10.31 -0.29 9.95
N ARG A 104 -10.31 -0.42 11.29
CA ARG A 104 -9.08 -0.57 12.09
C ARG A 104 -8.38 -1.90 11.84
N GLU A 105 -9.12 -2.92 11.43
CA GLU A 105 -8.64 -4.24 11.04
C GLU A 105 -7.63 -4.18 9.88
N ALA A 106 -7.74 -3.19 8.98
CA ALA A 106 -6.78 -2.98 7.89
C ALA A 106 -5.38 -2.59 8.41
N LYS A 107 -5.25 -2.15 9.68
CA LYS A 107 -3.94 -1.91 10.31
C LYS A 107 -3.16 -3.18 10.61
N VAL A 108 -3.84 -4.33 10.65
CA VAL A 108 -3.26 -5.62 11.10
C VAL A 108 -3.61 -6.77 10.16
N ASN A 109 -4.14 -6.47 8.98
CA ASN A 109 -4.47 -7.44 7.95
C ASN A 109 -4.27 -6.80 6.58
N ASP A 110 -3.28 -7.29 5.83
CA ASP A 110 -2.90 -6.74 4.53
C ASP A 110 -3.89 -7.09 3.42
N LEU A 111 -4.63 -8.20 3.53
CA LEU A 111 -5.71 -8.56 2.61
C LEU A 111 -6.88 -7.57 2.73
N VAL A 112 -7.28 -7.25 3.97
CA VAL A 112 -8.33 -6.26 4.19
C VAL A 112 -7.88 -4.86 3.73
N LEU A 113 -6.61 -4.52 3.95
CA LEU A 113 -6.04 -3.28 3.43
C LEU A 113 -6.05 -3.25 1.90
N HIS A 114 -5.69 -4.36 1.25
CA HIS A 114 -5.71 -4.49 -0.21
C HIS A 114 -7.10 -4.23 -0.79
N ASP A 115 -8.12 -4.90 -0.26
CA ASP A 115 -9.50 -4.75 -0.73
C ASP A 115 -10.02 -3.32 -0.51
N LEU A 116 -9.69 -2.73 0.64
CA LEU A 116 -10.02 -1.34 0.96
C LEU A 116 -9.33 -0.36 -0.01
N MET A 117 -8.07 -0.62 -0.38
CA MET A 117 -7.35 0.18 -1.37
C MET A 117 -8.04 0.15 -2.73
N ILE A 118 -8.51 -1.02 -3.18
CA ILE A 118 -9.25 -1.16 -4.45
C ILE A 118 -10.54 -0.36 -4.38
N GLU A 119 -11.31 -0.52 -3.30
CA GLU A 119 -12.57 0.19 -3.11
C GLU A 119 -12.38 1.72 -3.17
N ARG A 120 -11.39 2.25 -2.43
CA ARG A 120 -11.14 3.70 -2.36
C ARG A 120 -10.58 4.26 -3.66
N ALA A 121 -9.65 3.56 -4.28
CA ALA A 121 -9.07 3.99 -5.56
C ALA A 121 -10.12 3.96 -6.68
N THR A 122 -11.02 2.97 -6.69
CA THR A 122 -12.12 2.88 -7.67
C THR A 122 -13.08 4.05 -7.54
N ARG A 123 -13.51 4.38 -6.31
CA ARG A 123 -14.37 5.55 -6.05
C ARG A 123 -13.70 6.83 -6.52
N GLN A 124 -12.42 7.01 -6.22
CA GLN A 124 -11.66 8.19 -6.64
C GLN A 124 -11.60 8.29 -8.17
N GLN A 125 -11.30 7.19 -8.87
CA GLN A 125 -11.25 7.17 -10.34
C GLN A 125 -12.63 7.47 -10.98
N GLN A 126 -13.72 6.97 -10.39
CA GLN A 126 -15.08 7.28 -10.83
C GLN A 126 -15.41 8.78 -10.70
N TYR A 127 -15.00 9.43 -9.61
CA TYR A 127 -15.19 10.89 -9.46
C TYR A 127 -14.45 11.70 -10.53
N TYR A 128 -13.26 11.27 -10.94
CA TYR A 128 -12.52 11.92 -12.04
C TYR A 128 -13.13 11.67 -13.42
N LEU A 129 -13.74 10.50 -13.63
CA LEU A 129 -14.34 10.11 -14.91
C LEU A 129 -15.79 10.59 -15.07
N MET A 130 -16.46 11.08 -14.02
CA MET A 130 -17.78 11.72 -14.17
C MET A 130 -17.63 13.00 -15.01
N PRO A 131 -18.23 13.06 -16.22
CA PRO A 131 -18.34 14.32 -16.93
C PRO A 131 -19.20 15.26 -16.08
N SER A 132 -18.73 16.48 -15.85
CA SER A 132 -19.60 17.54 -15.32
C SER A 132 -20.88 17.57 -16.17
N PRO A 133 -22.10 17.44 -15.59
CA PRO A 133 -23.29 17.64 -16.38
C PRO A 133 -23.22 19.03 -16.97
N CYS A 134 -23.17 19.08 -18.30
CA CYS A 134 -22.97 20.27 -19.09
C CYS A 134 -23.90 21.39 -18.59
N LEU A 135 -23.35 22.43 -17.97
CA LEU A 135 -24.00 23.73 -17.84
C LEU A 135 -24.11 24.32 -19.26
N GLY A 136 -25.17 23.95 -19.98
CA GLY A 136 -25.32 24.40 -21.36
C GLY A 136 -26.50 23.77 -22.07
N LYS A 137 -27.70 24.29 -21.78
CA LYS A 137 -28.81 24.56 -22.71
C LYS A 137 -30.09 24.91 -21.93
N ARG A 138 -30.16 26.14 -21.43
CA ARG A 138 -31.41 26.90 -21.50
C ARG A 138 -31.16 28.05 -22.45
N GLU A 139 -31.33 27.73 -23.72
CA GLU A 139 -31.48 28.69 -24.79
C GLU A 139 -32.52 29.72 -24.36
N ARG A 140 -32.13 30.98 -24.54
CA ARG A 140 -32.95 32.16 -24.32
C ARG A 140 -34.16 32.04 -25.25
N ARG A 141 -35.35 31.77 -24.72
CA ARG A 141 -36.59 32.27 -25.35
C ARG A 141 -36.92 33.60 -24.69
N ALA A 142 -36.35 34.65 -25.26
CA ALA A 142 -36.89 36.00 -25.15
C ALA A 142 -37.69 36.28 -26.43
N HIS A 143 -38.92 36.77 -26.24
CA HIS A 143 -39.75 37.51 -27.19
C HIS A 143 -40.23 36.82 -28.48
N ARG A 144 -41.48 36.35 -28.48
CA ARG A 144 -42.64 37.06 -29.07
C ARG A 144 -43.94 36.36 -28.70
#